data_AF-A0A942W0U6-F1
#
_entry.id   AF-A0A942W0U6-F1
#
_cell.length_a   1.000
_cell.length_b   1.000
_cell.length_c   1.000
_cell.angle_alpha   90.00
_cell.angle_beta   90.00
_cell.angle_gamma   90.00
#
_symmetry.space_group_name_H-M   'P 1'
#
loop_
_entity.id
_entity.type
_entity.pdbx_description
1 polymer ?
#
loop_
_entity_poly.entity_id
_entity_poly.type
_entity_poly.pdbx_seq_one_letter_code
_entity_poly.pdbx_strand_id
1 'polypeptide(L)'
;MPNRSHFAARRKRNLTVPLLALFLLIGFAAGLAVPRLGSSAPAVSAADGTASGKPDSSASSPDASAAVYIAPDDAAATAYISRAELEVAVPSFETVDELTETHVLLELEQLAAYFEDGRYWNHYGMDASSMNDWEQALCITDQACAHSENGYDYCNTYNGAISDYFPQYDYDTQCLGYAALISDLLFGTDAPVTEFYDFDSLRIGDHIRLVENEHSMIVTDIDWSTDTITVTEVNADYENCRISWGRTITRDELYSMEGEAIFHTRYID
;
A
#
# COMPACT_ATOMS: atom_id res chain seq x y z
N MET A 1 -3.66 -16.17 -56.43
CA MET A 1 -2.32 -16.08 -55.80
C MET A 1 -1.97 -14.60 -55.69
N PRO A 2 -1.84 -14.05 -54.48
CA PRO A 2 -2.04 -12.62 -54.26
C PRO A 2 -0.77 -11.78 -54.41
N ASN A 3 -1.04 -10.54 -54.81
CA ASN A 3 -0.16 -9.39 -54.96
C ASN A 3 0.60 -9.05 -53.67
N ARG A 4 1.88 -8.68 -53.84
CA ARG A 4 2.66 -7.89 -52.88
C ARG A 4 2.13 -6.46 -52.86
N SER A 5 1.63 -6.01 -51.71
CA SER A 5 1.32 -4.60 -51.47
C SER A 5 2.08 -4.09 -50.23
N HIS A 6 2.92 -3.10 -50.52
CA HIS A 6 3.47 -2.03 -49.68
C HIS A 6 2.97 -1.91 -48.23
N PHE A 7 3.91 -1.95 -47.28
CA PHE A 7 3.81 -1.19 -46.04
C PHE A 7 4.78 -0.01 -46.11
N ALA A 8 4.21 1.19 -46.04
CA ALA A 8 4.94 2.45 -46.02
C ALA A 8 5.52 2.69 -44.62
N ALA A 9 6.81 2.98 -44.55
CA ALA A 9 7.51 3.43 -43.35
C ALA A 9 6.92 4.77 -42.88
N ARG A 10 6.37 4.81 -41.66
CA ARG A 10 5.87 6.03 -41.03
C ARG A 10 6.99 6.69 -40.22
N ARG A 11 7.42 7.86 -40.68
CA ARG A 11 8.42 8.75 -40.04
C ARG A 11 8.07 9.03 -38.57
N LYS A 12 9.02 8.79 -37.67
CA LYS A 12 9.04 9.36 -36.31
C LYS A 12 9.16 10.88 -36.41
N ARG A 13 8.25 11.62 -35.77
CA ARG A 13 8.38 13.07 -35.54
C ARG A 13 8.78 13.25 -34.08
N ASN A 14 10.03 13.67 -33.86
CA ASN A 14 10.51 14.11 -32.56
C ASN A 14 9.89 15.48 -32.27
N LEU A 15 9.05 15.57 -31.24
CA LEU A 15 8.65 16.85 -30.65
C LEU A 15 9.29 16.93 -29.27
N THR A 16 10.39 17.67 -29.17
CA THR A 16 11.00 18.09 -27.92
C THR A 16 10.20 19.25 -27.36
N VAL A 17 9.63 19.10 -26.16
CA VAL A 17 9.06 20.20 -25.36
C VAL A 17 9.87 20.26 -24.05
N PRO A 18 10.41 21.42 -23.64
CA PRO A 18 11.17 21.52 -22.41
C PRO A 18 10.22 21.62 -21.21
N LEU A 19 10.39 20.72 -20.25
CA LEU A 19 9.68 20.72 -18.97
C LEU A 19 10.31 21.79 -18.06
N LEU A 20 9.55 22.83 -17.71
CA LEU A 20 9.94 23.85 -16.75
C LEU A 20 9.31 23.47 -15.39
N ALA A 21 10.04 22.74 -14.56
CA ALA A 21 9.59 22.42 -13.20
C ALA A 21 9.79 23.64 -12.29
N LEU A 22 8.69 24.18 -11.75
CA LEU A 22 8.69 25.22 -10.73
C LEU A 22 8.21 24.61 -9.41
N PHE A 23 9.16 24.20 -8.55
CA PHE A 23 8.86 23.76 -7.20
C PHE A 23 8.62 24.96 -6.29
N LEU A 24 7.44 25.03 -5.67
CA LEU A 24 7.07 26.03 -4.68
C LEU A 24 6.98 25.35 -3.31
N LEU A 25 8.06 25.46 -2.54
CA LEU A 25 8.14 25.01 -1.14
C LEU A 25 7.29 25.92 -0.25
N ILE A 26 6.26 25.37 0.39
CA ILE A 26 5.59 26.03 1.53
C ILE A 26 5.72 25.11 2.75
N GLY A 27 6.70 25.41 3.61
CA GLY A 27 6.78 24.87 4.94
C GLY A 27 5.82 25.60 5.88
N PHE A 28 5.00 24.86 6.63
CA PHE A 28 4.23 25.41 7.74
C PHE A 28 4.71 24.81 9.06
N ALA A 29 5.39 25.65 9.85
CA ALA A 29 5.69 25.39 11.25
C ALA A 29 4.55 25.94 12.10
N ALA A 30 3.91 25.09 12.91
CA ALA A 30 3.01 25.51 13.99
C ALA A 30 3.53 24.96 15.32
N GLY A 31 4.40 25.73 15.97
CA GLY A 31 4.73 25.55 17.38
C GLY A 31 3.67 26.20 18.25
N LEU A 32 3.00 25.42 19.10
CA LEU A 32 2.18 25.95 20.20
C LEU A 32 2.87 25.67 21.54
N ALA A 33 3.12 26.76 22.24
CA ALA A 33 3.78 26.84 23.53
C ALA A 33 2.92 26.23 24.66
N VAL A 34 3.55 25.45 25.52
CA VAL A 34 2.99 24.99 26.80
C VAL A 34 3.43 25.96 27.90
N PRO A 35 2.53 26.58 28.67
CA PRO A 35 2.90 27.23 29.91
C PRO A 35 2.95 26.20 31.04
N ARG A 36 4.12 26.10 31.69
CA ARG A 36 4.28 25.45 33.00
C ARG A 36 3.61 26.31 34.08
N LEU A 37 2.65 25.75 34.80
CA LEU A 37 2.37 26.14 36.19
C LEU A 37 2.58 24.94 37.11
N GLY A 38 3.45 25.12 38.10
CA GLY A 38 3.66 24.15 39.17
C GLY A 38 2.61 24.30 40.27
N SER A 39 2.44 23.23 41.05
CA SER A 39 2.68 23.23 42.50
C SER A 39 1.86 22.14 43.20
N SER A 40 2.58 21.44 44.10
CA SER A 40 2.13 20.84 45.36
C SER A 40 1.14 19.67 45.33
N ALA A 41 1.67 18.51 45.73
CA ALA A 41 0.95 17.36 46.27
C ALA A 41 0.08 17.72 47.49
N PRO A 42 -1.03 17.02 47.75
CA PRO A 42 -1.74 17.12 49.01
C PRO A 42 -1.31 16.01 49.98
N ALA A 43 -1.19 16.41 51.26
CA ALA A 43 -1.04 15.52 52.40
C ALA A 43 -2.40 14.97 52.85
N VAL A 44 -2.31 13.78 53.43
CA VAL A 44 -3.37 12.90 53.94
C VAL A 44 -4.02 13.47 55.20
N SER A 45 -5.35 13.36 55.32
CA SER A 45 -6.01 13.24 56.64
C SER A 45 -7.33 12.46 56.51
N ALA A 46 -7.51 11.47 57.38
CA ALA A 46 -8.66 10.59 57.47
C ALA A 46 -9.68 11.10 58.52
N ALA A 47 -10.97 10.83 58.31
CA ALA A 47 -11.96 10.56 59.36
C ALA A 47 -13.27 9.97 58.78
N ASP A 48 -13.82 9.01 59.53
CA ASP A 48 -14.98 8.14 59.32
C ASP A 48 -16.37 8.80 59.19
N GLY A 49 -17.34 8.08 58.60
CA GLY A 49 -18.77 8.34 58.80
C GLY A 49 -19.77 7.66 57.83
N THR A 50 -20.11 6.39 58.10
CA THR A 50 -21.37 5.64 57.82
C THR A 50 -22.46 6.08 56.81
N ALA A 51 -22.73 5.15 55.89
CA ALA A 51 -24.03 4.52 55.52
C ALA A 51 -25.02 5.11 54.47
N SER A 52 -25.27 4.23 53.48
CA SER A 52 -26.54 3.91 52.78
C SER A 52 -26.98 4.72 51.54
N GLY A 53 -27.01 4.04 50.39
CA GLY A 53 -27.71 4.46 49.17
C GLY A 53 -27.15 3.82 47.90
N LYS A 54 -27.92 2.98 47.22
CA LYS A 54 -27.73 2.46 45.85
C LYS A 54 -28.97 2.88 45.04
N PRO A 55 -28.99 2.86 43.69
CA PRO A 55 -27.92 2.84 42.68
C PRO A 55 -27.92 4.12 41.83
N ASP A 56 -26.88 4.35 41.03
CA ASP A 56 -27.10 4.79 39.65
C ASP A 56 -25.88 4.52 38.76
N SER A 57 -26.24 4.26 37.51
CA SER A 57 -25.47 3.94 36.31
C SER A 57 -24.16 4.69 36.09
N SER A 58 -23.11 3.99 35.64
CA SER A 58 -22.47 4.22 34.33
C SER A 58 -21.18 3.40 34.17
N ALA A 59 -21.05 2.82 32.97
CA ALA A 59 -19.86 2.50 32.18
C ALA A 59 -18.57 2.01 32.86
N SER A 60 -18.09 0.86 32.40
CA SER A 60 -16.71 0.66 31.94
C SER A 60 -16.61 -0.64 31.12
N SER A 61 -15.86 -0.59 30.03
CA SER A 61 -15.61 -1.57 28.96
C SER A 61 -15.15 -2.96 29.44
N PRO A 62 -15.07 -3.94 28.51
CA PRO A 62 -13.77 -4.12 27.89
C PRO A 62 -13.79 -4.33 26.38
N ASP A 63 -12.65 -3.95 25.82
CA ASP A 63 -12.07 -4.29 24.54
C ASP A 63 -11.98 -5.80 24.27
N ALA A 64 -11.79 -6.15 23.00
CA ALA A 64 -11.17 -7.38 22.44
C ALA A 64 -12.04 -8.26 21.51
N SER A 65 -11.52 -8.32 20.27
CA SER A 65 -11.69 -9.33 19.21
C SER A 65 -13.09 -9.55 18.63
N ALA A 66 -13.38 -8.85 17.53
CA ALA A 66 -14.31 -9.37 16.53
C ALA A 66 -13.65 -10.58 15.86
N ALA A 67 -13.96 -11.78 16.36
CA ALA A 67 -13.63 -13.02 15.67
C ALA A 67 -14.48 -13.10 14.40
N VAL A 68 -13.82 -13.14 13.24
CA VAL A 68 -14.44 -13.48 11.96
C VAL A 68 -15.01 -14.89 12.08
N TYR A 69 -16.33 -15.02 11.96
CA TYR A 69 -17.01 -16.31 11.92
C TYR A 69 -16.89 -16.89 10.51
N ILE A 70 -15.96 -17.81 10.31
CA ILE A 70 -15.85 -18.61 9.08
C ILE A 70 -16.72 -19.86 9.26
N ALA A 71 -17.67 -20.08 8.34
CA ALA A 71 -18.51 -21.27 8.33
C ALA A 71 -17.67 -22.54 8.10
N PRO A 72 -17.99 -23.68 8.73
CA PRO A 72 -17.16 -24.87 8.68
C PRO A 72 -17.49 -25.67 7.42
N ASP A 73 -16.87 -25.33 6.30
CA ASP A 73 -16.68 -26.27 5.21
C ASP A 73 -15.43 -25.88 4.42
N ASP A 74 -14.27 -26.03 5.07
CA ASP A 74 -12.99 -26.20 4.39
C ASP A 74 -11.96 -26.71 5.39
N ALA A 75 -11.91 -28.03 5.55
CA ALA A 75 -10.82 -28.69 6.27
C ALA A 75 -9.43 -28.41 5.63
N ALA A 76 -9.40 -27.82 4.42
CA ALA A 76 -8.20 -27.29 3.77
C ALA A 76 -7.76 -25.92 4.33
N ALA A 77 -8.68 -25.07 4.78
CA ALA A 77 -8.38 -23.74 5.30
C ALA A 77 -7.93 -23.75 6.77
N THR A 78 -8.30 -24.78 7.55
CA THR A 78 -7.98 -24.84 8.99
C THR A 78 -6.59 -25.42 9.31
N ALA A 79 -5.79 -25.74 8.29
CA ALA A 79 -4.48 -26.39 8.47
C ALA A 79 -3.27 -25.44 8.40
N TYR A 80 -3.46 -24.16 8.10
CA TYR A 80 -2.39 -23.18 7.98
C TYR A 80 -2.88 -21.85 8.57
N ILE A 81 -2.36 -21.23 9.63
CA ILE A 81 -1.12 -21.33 10.39
C ILE A 81 -1.41 -20.75 11.79
N SER A 82 -0.94 -21.40 12.84
CA SER A 82 -0.87 -20.80 14.18
C SER A 82 0.28 -19.79 14.23
N ARG A 83 0.00 -18.56 14.67
CA ARG A 83 0.87 -17.36 14.69
C ARG A 83 2.11 -17.43 15.60
N ALA A 84 2.95 -18.45 15.48
CA ALA A 84 4.25 -18.48 16.13
C ALA A 84 5.20 -19.36 15.30
N GLU A 85 6.18 -18.72 14.65
CA GLU A 85 7.22 -19.33 13.81
C GLU A 85 6.81 -19.80 12.39
N LEU A 86 6.02 -19.01 11.65
CA LEU A 86 6.10 -19.11 10.20
C LEU A 86 7.42 -18.47 9.75
N GLU A 87 8.35 -19.27 9.22
CA GLU A 87 9.47 -18.73 8.44
C GLU A 87 8.83 -17.92 7.29
N VAL A 88 9.01 -16.60 7.29
CA VAL A 88 8.41 -15.74 6.26
C VAL A 88 9.01 -16.15 4.93
N ALA A 89 8.19 -16.81 4.10
CA ALA A 89 8.63 -17.30 2.80
C ALA A 89 8.97 -16.11 1.90
N VAL A 90 10.02 -16.24 1.10
CA VAL A 90 10.32 -15.27 0.05
C VAL A 90 9.18 -15.33 -0.97
N PRO A 91 8.50 -14.20 -1.27
CA PRO A 91 7.41 -14.19 -2.23
C PRO A 91 7.85 -14.71 -3.59
N SER A 92 6.95 -15.41 -4.27
CA SER A 92 7.14 -15.87 -5.63
C SER A 92 5.83 -15.75 -6.40
N PHE A 93 5.92 -15.64 -7.72
CA PHE A 93 4.73 -15.69 -8.55
C PHE A 93 4.07 -17.07 -8.46
N GLU A 94 2.90 -17.14 -7.84
CA GLU A 94 2.10 -18.34 -7.84
C GLU A 94 1.18 -18.37 -9.07
N THR A 95 1.11 -19.54 -9.71
CA THR A 95 0.06 -19.83 -10.69
C THR A 95 -1.04 -20.60 -9.98
N VAL A 96 -2.18 -19.96 -9.75
CA VAL A 96 -3.37 -20.61 -9.20
C VAL A 96 -4.37 -20.93 -10.32
N ASP A 97 -4.95 -22.13 -10.26
CA ASP A 97 -5.97 -22.58 -11.23
C ASP A 97 -7.26 -21.75 -11.13
N GLU A 98 -7.59 -21.27 -9.93
CA GLU A 98 -8.72 -20.39 -9.65
C GLU A 98 -8.30 -19.30 -8.66
N LEU A 99 -8.34 -18.06 -9.11
CA LEU A 99 -8.03 -16.90 -8.28
C LEU A 99 -9.30 -16.39 -7.60
N THR A 100 -9.38 -16.58 -6.29
CA THR A 100 -10.51 -16.11 -5.46
C THR A 100 -10.07 -14.94 -4.59
N GLU A 101 -11.03 -14.15 -4.11
CA GLU A 101 -10.75 -13.04 -3.18
C GLU A 101 -10.19 -13.54 -1.83
N THR A 102 -10.59 -14.74 -1.40
CA THR A 102 -9.98 -15.41 -0.24
C THR A 102 -8.50 -15.71 -0.47
N HIS A 103 -8.12 -16.15 -1.67
CA HIS A 103 -6.70 -16.36 -1.99
C HIS A 103 -5.92 -15.04 -1.95
N VAL A 104 -6.45 -13.98 -2.58
CA VAL A 104 -5.83 -12.65 -2.55
C VAL A 104 -5.65 -12.15 -1.11
N LEU A 105 -6.64 -12.34 -0.23
CA LEU A 105 -6.54 -11.99 1.19
C LEU A 105 -5.43 -12.75 1.94
N LEU A 106 -5.29 -14.05 1.70
CA LEU A 106 -4.24 -14.87 2.31
C LEU A 106 -2.84 -14.49 1.80
N GLU A 107 -2.72 -14.19 0.50
CA GLU A 107 -1.47 -13.71 -0.07
C GLU A 107 -1.10 -12.32 0.47
N LEU A 108 -2.07 -11.41 0.61
CA LEU A 108 -1.84 -10.12 1.25
C LEU A 108 -1.30 -10.26 2.68
N GLU A 109 -1.77 -11.24 3.48
CA GLU A 109 -1.25 -11.48 4.82
C GLU A 109 0.23 -11.93 4.79
N GLN A 110 0.59 -12.80 3.84
CA GLN A 110 1.98 -13.23 3.65
C GLN A 110 2.88 -12.09 3.17
N LEU A 111 2.39 -11.29 2.21
CA LEU A 111 3.10 -10.13 1.69
C LEU A 111 3.29 -9.05 2.76
N ALA A 112 2.30 -8.81 3.63
CA ALA A 112 2.44 -7.89 4.76
C ALA A 112 3.50 -8.36 5.78
N ALA A 113 3.66 -9.68 5.94
CA ALA A 113 4.71 -10.24 6.80
C ALA A 113 6.11 -10.12 6.16
N TYR A 114 6.22 -10.22 4.83
CA TYR A 114 7.50 -10.05 4.13
C TYR A 114 7.86 -8.57 3.97
N PHE A 115 7.01 -7.79 3.31
CA PHE A 115 7.15 -6.35 3.13
C PHE A 115 6.69 -5.58 4.39
N GLU A 116 7.34 -5.83 5.51
CA GLU A 116 6.92 -5.34 6.83
C GLU A 116 6.72 -3.81 6.87
N ASP A 117 5.64 -3.37 7.54
CA ASP A 117 5.34 -1.96 7.79
C ASP A 117 6.54 -1.23 8.41
N GLY A 118 6.84 -0.06 7.85
CA GLY A 118 7.90 0.80 8.33
C GLY A 118 9.32 0.43 7.90
N ARG A 119 9.53 -0.69 7.22
CA ARG A 119 10.76 -0.96 6.47
C ARG A 119 10.75 -0.17 5.16
N TYR A 120 11.84 -0.25 4.40
CA TYR A 120 12.00 0.52 3.17
C TYR A 120 12.13 -0.40 1.96
N TRP A 121 11.31 -0.16 0.93
CA TRP A 121 11.38 -0.88 -0.34
C TRP A 121 12.48 -0.28 -1.22
N ASN A 122 13.71 -0.66 -0.90
CA ASN A 122 14.92 -0.18 -1.53
C ASN A 122 16.02 -1.24 -1.36
N HIS A 123 17.20 -0.97 -1.89
CA HIS A 123 18.39 -1.80 -1.72
C HIS A 123 19.58 -0.98 -1.21
N TYR A 124 19.29 0.06 -0.41
CA TYR A 124 20.32 0.94 0.15
C TYR A 124 21.26 0.17 1.09
N GLY A 125 22.57 0.34 0.88
CA GLY A 125 23.60 -0.37 1.64
C GLY A 125 23.82 -1.83 1.24
N MET A 126 23.16 -2.31 0.17
CA MET A 126 23.36 -3.65 -0.38
C MET A 126 24.24 -3.62 -1.64
N ASP A 127 24.94 -4.72 -1.92
CA ASP A 127 25.67 -4.90 -3.18
C ASP A 127 24.74 -5.41 -4.28
N ALA A 128 24.01 -4.47 -4.90
CA ALA A 128 23.09 -4.77 -6.00
C ALA A 128 23.79 -5.19 -7.31
N SER A 129 25.12 -5.09 -7.41
CA SER A 129 25.85 -5.45 -8.64
C SER A 129 25.77 -6.94 -9.00
N SER A 130 25.42 -7.77 -8.03
CA SER A 130 25.23 -9.20 -8.17
C SER A 130 23.77 -9.65 -8.23
N MET A 131 22.84 -8.73 -8.00
CA MET A 131 21.41 -9.00 -8.00
C MET A 131 20.85 -8.84 -9.42
N ASN A 132 19.95 -9.73 -9.79
CA ASN A 132 19.07 -9.49 -10.93
C ASN A 132 17.88 -8.60 -10.51
N ASP A 133 17.13 -8.10 -11.50
CA ASP A 133 16.02 -7.18 -11.29
C ASP A 133 14.96 -7.73 -10.30
N TRP A 134 14.70 -9.03 -10.33
CA TRP A 134 13.76 -9.68 -9.40
C TRP A 134 14.30 -9.73 -7.97
N GLU A 135 15.57 -10.11 -7.79
CA GLU A 135 16.22 -10.10 -6.48
C GLU A 135 16.24 -8.69 -5.88
N GLN A 136 16.48 -7.67 -6.71
CA GLN A 136 16.43 -6.28 -6.30
C GLN A 136 15.01 -5.83 -5.93
N ALA A 137 13.99 -6.20 -6.71
CA ALA A 137 12.59 -5.86 -6.42
C ALA A 137 12.08 -6.48 -5.09
N LEU A 138 12.65 -7.59 -4.65
CA LEU A 138 12.33 -8.22 -3.36
C LEU A 138 13.14 -7.67 -2.18
N CYS A 139 14.05 -6.71 -2.39
CA CYS A 139 14.85 -6.14 -1.32
C CYS A 139 14.02 -5.23 -0.42
N ILE A 140 14.22 -5.38 0.88
CA ILE A 140 13.73 -4.47 1.92
C ILE A 140 14.87 -4.18 2.89
N THR A 141 14.97 -2.94 3.35
CA THR A 141 16.03 -2.51 4.26
C THR A 141 15.47 -1.78 5.48
N ASP A 142 16.34 -1.60 6.48
CA ASP A 142 16.06 -0.78 7.68
C ASP A 142 16.47 0.69 7.49
N GLN A 143 16.91 1.07 6.30
CA GLN A 143 17.46 2.40 6.01
C GLN A 143 16.74 3.05 4.83
N ALA A 144 16.27 4.28 5.04
CA ALA A 144 15.75 5.12 3.97
C ALA A 144 16.76 5.28 2.82
N CYS A 145 16.27 5.31 1.59
CA CYS A 145 17.09 5.75 0.47
C CYS A 145 17.36 7.26 0.60
N ALA A 146 18.61 7.67 0.39
CA ALA A 146 19.01 9.07 0.50
C ALA A 146 18.90 9.78 -0.87
N HIS A 147 17.69 10.20 -1.26
CA HIS A 147 17.44 10.84 -2.57
C HIS A 147 18.26 12.11 -2.80
N SER A 148 18.49 12.90 -1.75
CA SER A 148 19.29 14.13 -1.85
C SER A 148 20.75 13.88 -2.26
N GLU A 149 21.26 12.68 -1.99
CA GLU A 149 22.65 12.30 -2.24
C GLU A 149 22.79 11.40 -3.47
N ASN A 150 21.87 10.45 -3.64
CA ASN A 150 22.00 9.36 -4.59
C ASN A 150 20.88 9.34 -5.64
N GLY A 151 19.98 10.33 -5.64
CA GLY A 151 18.77 10.27 -6.46
C GLY A 151 18.00 8.97 -6.21
N TYR A 152 17.54 8.32 -7.28
CA TYR A 152 16.78 7.08 -7.20
C TYR A 152 17.64 5.81 -7.33
N ASP A 153 18.98 5.92 -7.33
CA ASP A 153 19.90 4.80 -7.62
C ASP A 153 19.71 3.59 -6.71
N TYR A 154 19.24 3.81 -5.47
CA TYR A 154 18.98 2.76 -4.49
C TYR A 154 17.50 2.40 -4.34
N CYS A 155 16.61 3.06 -5.06
CA CYS A 155 15.20 2.70 -5.06
C CYS A 155 15.01 1.42 -5.85
N ASN A 156 14.13 0.54 -5.36
CA ASN A 156 13.73 -0.61 -6.17
C ASN A 156 12.85 -0.14 -7.33
N THR A 157 12.92 -0.89 -8.41
CA THR A 157 12.07 -0.74 -9.59
C THR A 157 11.41 -2.08 -9.88
N TYR A 158 10.20 -2.04 -10.42
CA TYR A 158 9.52 -3.24 -10.91
C TYR A 158 8.47 -2.85 -11.95
N ASN A 159 8.68 -3.28 -13.19
CA ASN A 159 7.71 -3.09 -14.27
C ASN A 159 6.82 -4.34 -14.36
N GLY A 160 5.59 -4.22 -13.87
CA GLY A 160 4.61 -5.31 -13.88
C GLY A 160 3.66 -5.27 -15.07
N ALA A 161 2.63 -6.11 -15.03
CA ALA A 161 1.59 -6.14 -16.07
C ALA A 161 0.89 -4.77 -16.25
N ILE A 162 0.77 -3.98 -15.18
CA ILE A 162 0.13 -2.67 -15.22
C ILE A 162 0.96 -1.58 -15.93
N SER A 163 2.25 -1.78 -16.15
CA SER A 163 3.14 -0.77 -16.78
C SER A 163 2.68 -0.37 -18.18
N ASP A 164 1.94 -1.24 -18.89
CA ASP A 164 1.35 -0.94 -20.20
C ASP A 164 0.35 0.24 -20.16
N TYR A 165 -0.22 0.55 -18.99
CA TYR A 165 -1.12 1.69 -18.76
C TYR A 165 -0.36 2.99 -18.46
N PHE A 166 0.94 2.90 -18.19
CA PHE A 166 1.79 4.05 -17.86
C PHE A 166 3.01 4.18 -18.80
N PRO A 167 2.80 4.21 -20.14
CA PRO A 167 3.89 4.21 -21.11
C PRO A 167 4.77 5.48 -21.09
N GLN A 168 4.39 6.49 -20.30
CA GLN A 168 5.20 7.68 -20.05
C GLN A 168 6.40 7.43 -19.13
N TYR A 169 6.41 6.33 -18.36
CA TYR A 169 7.51 5.99 -17.46
C TYR A 169 8.39 4.92 -18.10
N ASP A 170 9.72 5.14 -18.09
CA ASP A 170 10.67 4.14 -18.56
C ASP A 170 10.81 2.97 -17.55
N TYR A 171 10.68 3.29 -16.26
CA TYR A 171 10.69 2.34 -15.16
C TYR A 171 9.72 2.76 -14.06
N ASP A 172 8.96 1.81 -13.56
CA ASP A 172 8.07 1.96 -12.43
C ASP A 172 8.91 1.87 -11.15
N THR A 173 9.08 3.02 -10.50
CA THR A 173 9.88 3.18 -9.28
C THR A 173 8.95 3.58 -8.13
N GLN A 174 9.37 3.37 -6.88
CA GLN A 174 8.65 3.82 -5.69
C GLN A 174 7.21 3.29 -5.63
N CYS A 175 6.22 4.15 -5.38
CA CYS A 175 4.82 3.78 -5.20
C CYS A 175 4.26 2.99 -6.39
N LEU A 176 4.61 3.38 -7.63
CA LEU A 176 4.13 2.70 -8.82
C LEU A 176 4.75 1.31 -8.97
N GLY A 177 6.07 1.20 -8.82
CA GLY A 177 6.78 -0.08 -8.92
C GLY A 177 6.38 -1.07 -7.82
N TYR A 178 6.24 -0.58 -6.58
CA TYR A 178 5.78 -1.40 -5.47
C TYR A 178 4.35 -1.90 -5.67
N ALA A 179 3.42 -1.02 -6.07
CA ALA A 179 2.04 -1.43 -6.32
C ALA A 179 1.95 -2.43 -7.49
N ALA A 180 2.74 -2.23 -8.55
CA ALA A 180 2.86 -3.18 -9.65
C ALA A 180 3.41 -4.54 -9.19
N LEU A 181 4.43 -4.54 -8.33
CA LEU A 181 5.01 -5.77 -7.74
C LEU A 181 3.99 -6.52 -6.90
N ILE A 182 3.31 -5.84 -5.97
CA ILE A 182 2.28 -6.44 -5.13
C ILE A 182 1.14 -6.98 -6.02
N SER A 183 0.72 -6.24 -7.04
CA SER A 183 -0.31 -6.73 -7.99
C SER A 183 0.11 -8.02 -8.69
N ASP A 184 1.33 -8.12 -9.22
CA ASP A 184 1.78 -9.35 -9.88
C ASP A 184 2.02 -10.50 -8.90
N LEU A 185 2.41 -10.22 -7.65
CA LEU A 185 2.51 -11.23 -6.60
C LEU A 185 1.15 -11.79 -6.20
N LEU A 186 0.11 -10.97 -6.16
CA LEU A 186 -1.25 -11.39 -5.82
C LEU A 186 -1.95 -12.17 -6.94
N PHE A 187 -1.69 -11.80 -8.20
CA PHE A 187 -2.50 -12.26 -9.33
C PHE A 187 -1.70 -13.07 -10.38
N GLY A 188 -0.38 -13.09 -10.27
CA GLY A 188 0.53 -13.57 -11.31
C GLY A 188 0.73 -12.53 -12.42
N THR A 189 1.78 -12.71 -13.21
CA THR A 189 2.15 -11.77 -14.29
C THR A 189 1.22 -11.85 -15.52
N ASP A 190 0.48 -12.94 -15.67
CA ASP A 190 -0.37 -13.20 -16.84
C ASP A 190 -1.84 -12.78 -16.63
N ALA A 191 -2.25 -12.43 -15.40
CA ALA A 191 -3.61 -11.97 -15.14
C ALA A 191 -3.89 -10.66 -15.89
N PRO A 192 -5.08 -10.51 -16.51
CA PRO A 192 -5.40 -9.30 -17.26
C PRO A 192 -5.42 -8.07 -16.35
N VAL A 193 -5.31 -6.89 -16.94
CA VAL A 193 -5.51 -5.62 -16.25
C VAL A 193 -6.72 -4.94 -16.90
N THR A 194 -7.66 -4.49 -16.07
CA THR A 194 -8.83 -3.72 -16.54
C THR A 194 -8.94 -2.43 -15.73
N GLU A 195 -9.05 -1.30 -16.43
CA GLU A 195 -9.21 0.03 -15.84
C GLU A 195 -10.70 0.33 -15.59
N PHE A 196 -11.00 0.94 -14.44
CA PHE A 196 -12.34 1.41 -14.06
C PHE A 196 -12.25 2.63 -13.11
N TYR A 197 -13.40 3.25 -12.83
CA TYR A 197 -13.47 4.55 -12.15
C TYR A 197 -14.49 4.59 -10.99
N ASP A 198 -15.37 3.59 -10.92
CA ASP A 198 -16.43 3.54 -9.90
C ASP A 198 -15.91 2.93 -8.61
N PHE A 199 -15.96 3.70 -7.52
CA PHE A 199 -15.55 3.24 -6.19
C PHE A 199 -16.35 2.02 -5.74
N ASP A 200 -17.64 1.95 -6.09
CA ASP A 200 -18.51 0.84 -5.71
C ASP A 200 -18.16 -0.48 -6.42
N SER A 201 -17.23 -0.43 -7.39
CA SER A 201 -16.68 -1.60 -8.08
C SER A 201 -15.33 -2.05 -7.53
N LEU A 202 -14.76 -1.34 -6.53
CA LEU A 202 -13.48 -1.72 -5.94
C LEU A 202 -13.55 -3.09 -5.26
N ARG A 203 -12.44 -3.82 -5.37
CA ARG A 203 -12.21 -5.12 -4.75
C ARG A 203 -10.86 -5.14 -4.04
N ILE A 204 -10.73 -6.06 -3.09
CA ILE A 204 -9.45 -6.29 -2.42
C ILE A 204 -8.41 -6.76 -3.44
N GLY A 205 -7.23 -6.16 -3.41
CA GLY A 205 -6.13 -6.37 -4.36
C GLY A 205 -6.11 -5.40 -5.53
N ASP A 206 -7.13 -4.56 -5.72
CA ASP A 206 -7.14 -3.58 -6.82
C ASP A 206 -6.06 -2.51 -6.62
N HIS A 207 -5.49 -2.05 -7.74
CA HIS A 207 -4.49 -1.00 -7.79
C HIS A 207 -5.16 0.35 -8.03
N ILE A 208 -4.90 1.31 -7.13
CA ILE A 208 -5.36 2.69 -7.26
C ILE A 208 -4.20 3.56 -7.71
N ARG A 209 -4.42 4.39 -8.74
CA ARG A 209 -3.51 5.44 -9.19
C ARG A 209 -4.17 6.80 -8.97
N LEU A 210 -3.52 7.67 -8.20
CA LEU A 210 -3.83 9.10 -8.14
C LEU A 210 -2.98 9.80 -9.20
N VAL A 211 -3.62 10.25 -10.29
CA VAL A 211 -2.90 10.68 -11.50
C VAL A 211 -2.04 11.92 -11.25
N GLU A 212 -2.61 12.98 -10.70
CA GLU A 212 -1.91 14.25 -10.48
C GLU A 212 -0.95 14.21 -9.29
N ASN A 213 -1.31 13.47 -8.23
CA ASN A 213 -0.41 13.20 -7.09
C ASN A 213 0.71 12.22 -7.43
N GLU A 214 0.66 11.61 -8.61
CA GLU A 214 1.55 10.55 -9.07
C GLU A 214 1.78 9.43 -8.04
N HIS A 215 0.72 9.05 -7.30
CA HIS A 215 0.83 8.08 -6.21
C HIS A 215 0.02 6.82 -6.47
N SER A 216 0.56 5.67 -6.09
CA SER A 216 -0.04 4.36 -6.31
C SER A 216 -0.14 3.57 -5.01
N MET A 217 -1.22 2.81 -4.87
CA MET A 217 -1.52 2.00 -3.67
C MET A 217 -2.32 0.76 -4.06
N ILE A 218 -2.26 -0.28 -3.22
CA ILE A 218 -3.07 -1.50 -3.36
C ILE A 218 -4.11 -1.55 -2.25
N VAL A 219 -5.36 -1.85 -2.59
CA VAL A 219 -6.45 -2.04 -1.63
C VAL A 219 -6.26 -3.35 -0.88
N THR A 220 -6.22 -3.29 0.44
CA THR A 220 -6.05 -4.46 1.31
C THR A 220 -7.30 -4.81 2.10
N ASP A 221 -8.24 -3.88 2.26
CA ASP A 221 -9.53 -4.10 2.91
C ASP A 221 -10.54 -3.01 2.50
N ILE A 222 -11.85 -3.30 2.63
CA ILE A 222 -12.93 -2.35 2.34
C ILE A 222 -14.04 -2.44 3.41
N ASP A 223 -14.27 -1.34 4.12
CA ASP A 223 -15.45 -1.14 4.98
C ASP A 223 -16.54 -0.40 4.20
N TRP A 224 -17.48 -1.16 3.63
CA TRP A 224 -18.64 -0.63 2.91
C TRP A 224 -19.66 0.09 3.81
N SER A 225 -19.58 -0.04 5.13
CA SER A 225 -20.48 0.68 6.04
C SER A 225 -20.08 2.15 6.24
N THR A 226 -18.79 2.45 5.99
CA THR A 226 -18.21 3.79 6.12
C THR A 226 -17.56 4.28 4.82
N ASP A 227 -17.73 3.54 3.71
CA ASP A 227 -17.08 3.82 2.43
C ASP A 227 -15.57 4.06 2.58
N THR A 228 -14.90 3.18 3.33
CA THR A 228 -13.48 3.33 3.69
C THR A 228 -12.66 2.18 3.15
N ILE A 229 -11.58 2.49 2.44
CA ILE A 229 -10.58 1.51 2.03
C ILE A 229 -9.41 1.51 3.00
N THR A 230 -8.77 0.36 3.15
CA THR A 230 -7.45 0.24 3.76
C THR A 230 -6.45 -0.13 2.67
N VAL A 231 -5.24 0.43 2.71
CA VAL A 231 -4.25 0.23 1.65
C VAL A 231 -2.85 -0.15 2.15
N THR A 232 -2.07 -0.73 1.23
CA THR A 232 -0.61 -0.78 1.29
C THR A 232 0.00 0.08 0.19
N GLU A 233 1.14 0.69 0.50
CA GLU A 233 1.84 1.61 -0.39
C GLU A 233 3.29 1.76 0.06
N VAL A 234 4.11 2.39 -0.79
CA VAL A 234 5.42 2.91 -0.39
C VAL A 234 5.51 4.38 -0.72
N ASN A 235 6.39 5.10 -0.03
CA ASN A 235 6.75 6.48 -0.39
C ASN A 235 5.58 7.46 -0.29
N ALA A 236 4.66 7.25 0.67
CA ALA A 236 3.54 8.17 0.91
C ALA A 236 3.99 9.59 1.34
N ASP A 237 5.23 9.71 1.83
CA ASP A 237 5.88 10.99 2.15
C ASP A 237 6.68 11.58 0.98
N TYR A 238 6.74 10.88 -0.16
CA TYR A 238 7.49 11.23 -1.36
C TYR A 238 9.02 11.31 -1.18
N GLU A 239 9.57 10.79 -0.09
CA GLU A 239 10.98 11.04 0.27
C GLU A 239 11.86 9.80 0.39
N ASN A 240 11.36 8.63 0.80
CA ASN A 240 12.27 7.59 1.30
C ASN A 240 11.89 6.14 0.99
N CYS A 241 10.85 5.88 0.19
CA CYS A 241 10.38 4.51 -0.11
C CYS A 241 9.98 3.70 1.14
N ARG A 242 9.54 4.35 2.22
CA ARG A 242 9.00 3.66 3.40
C ARG A 242 7.73 2.90 3.02
N ILE A 243 7.69 1.63 3.35
CA ILE A 243 6.53 0.75 3.24
C ILE A 243 5.53 1.13 4.33
N SER A 244 4.27 1.22 3.96
CA SER A 244 3.16 1.47 4.86
C SER A 244 2.04 0.45 4.61
N TRP A 245 1.51 -0.11 5.69
CA TRP A 245 0.31 -0.95 5.69
C TRP A 245 -0.73 -0.36 6.64
N GLY A 246 -2.00 -0.44 6.26
CA GLY A 246 -3.09 -0.12 7.18
C GLY A 246 -3.54 1.34 7.19
N ARG A 247 -3.08 2.18 6.26
CA ARG A 247 -3.66 3.52 6.10
C ARG A 247 -5.10 3.38 5.62
N THR A 248 -6.03 4.01 6.33
CA THR A 248 -7.44 4.07 5.95
C THR A 248 -7.74 5.36 5.20
N ILE A 249 -8.57 5.28 4.17
CA ILE A 249 -8.97 6.41 3.33
C ILE A 249 -10.47 6.29 3.06
N THR A 250 -11.25 7.29 3.42
CA THR A 250 -12.66 7.35 3.03
C THR A 250 -12.82 7.68 1.54
N ARG A 251 -13.95 7.32 0.93
CA ARG A 251 -14.31 7.71 -0.45
C ARG A 251 -14.19 9.22 -0.67
N ASP A 252 -14.71 10.00 0.28
CA ASP A 252 -14.65 11.46 0.23
C ASP A 252 -13.20 11.97 0.30
N GLU A 253 -12.37 11.40 1.18
CA GLU A 253 -10.95 11.75 1.26
C GLU A 253 -10.23 11.39 -0.05
N LEU A 254 -10.43 10.18 -0.58
CA LEU A 254 -9.81 9.70 -1.81
C LEU A 254 -10.10 10.64 -2.99
N TYR A 255 -11.35 11.09 -3.14
CA TYR A 255 -11.75 12.03 -4.19
C TYR A 255 -11.44 13.50 -3.88
N SER A 256 -11.07 13.82 -2.63
CA SER A 256 -10.58 15.15 -2.26
C SER A 256 -9.07 15.32 -2.43
N MET A 257 -8.32 14.21 -2.50
CA MET A 257 -6.90 14.23 -2.85
C MET A 257 -6.75 14.86 -4.24
N GLU A 258 -5.72 15.69 -4.44
CA GLU A 258 -5.57 16.39 -5.71
C GLU A 258 -5.44 15.41 -6.88
N GLY A 259 -6.44 15.41 -7.76
CA GLY A 259 -6.39 14.65 -9.00
C GLY A 259 -7.50 13.63 -9.20
N GLU A 260 -7.43 12.95 -10.34
CA GLU A 260 -8.28 11.83 -10.69
C GLU A 260 -7.75 10.53 -10.07
N ALA A 261 -8.64 9.78 -9.42
CA ALA A 261 -8.37 8.42 -8.97
C ALA A 261 -8.82 7.44 -10.06
N ILE A 262 -7.86 6.65 -10.56
CA ILE A 262 -8.10 5.58 -11.54
C ILE A 262 -7.85 4.24 -10.85
N PHE A 263 -8.75 3.29 -11.05
CA PHE A 263 -8.68 1.96 -10.45
C PHE A 263 -8.34 0.92 -11.52
N HIS A 264 -7.56 -0.07 -11.14
CA HIS A 264 -7.20 -1.19 -12.01
C HIS A 264 -7.43 -2.49 -11.28
N THR A 265 -8.18 -3.38 -11.91
CA THR A 265 -8.46 -4.71 -11.38
C THR A 265 -7.74 -5.78 -12.19
N ARG A 266 -7.37 -6.86 -11.49
CA ARG A 266 -6.78 -8.06 -12.08
C ARG A 266 -7.75 -9.25 -12.13
N TYR A 267 -8.96 -9.07 -11.61
CA TYR A 267 -10.00 -10.10 -11.67
C TYR A 267 -10.56 -10.21 -13.10
N ILE A 268 -10.94 -11.43 -13.49
CA ILE A 268 -11.66 -11.71 -14.73
C ILE A 268 -13.16 -11.59 -14.44
N ASP A 269 -13.87 -10.75 -15.19
CA ASP A 269 -15.34 -10.64 -15.16
C ASP A 269 -16.05 -11.84 -15.81
#